data_AF-A6LLC5-F1
#
_entry.id   AF-A6LLC5-F1
#
_cell.length_a   1.000
_cell.length_b   1.000
_cell.length_c   1.000
_cell.angle_alpha   90.00
_cell.angle_beta   90.00
_cell.angle_gamma   90.00
#
_symmetry.space_group_name_H-M   'P 1'
#
loop_
_entity.id
_entity.type
_entity.pdbx_description
1 polymer ?
#
loop_
_entity_poly.entity_id
_entity_poly.type
_entity_poly.pdbx_seq_one_letter_code
_entity_poly.pdbx_strand_id
1 'polypeptide(L)'
;MIKLFGDINIPAKSYLTKNEIILFSYLLSKKTKTYFSEIESLFLDIKEVDQKYVRRIVQNINKKLGNIGYIYIERKTIKTEINCDVDIWKFEELLKNKSDISEILGIYTGPFFPSINCIWANKMRMYYQKIIKKIVENYLKKEHIDIETLYKILRVFPELSTSELLEEPI
;
A
#
# COMPACT_ATOMS: atom_id res chain seq x y z
N MET A 1 7.39 -9.01 -7.03
CA MET A 1 6.36 -7.98 -6.77
C MET A 1 6.51 -7.50 -5.34
N ILE A 2 6.47 -6.19 -5.12
CA ILE A 2 6.38 -5.58 -3.80
C ILE A 2 4.90 -5.56 -3.38
N LYS A 3 4.62 -6.03 -2.16
CA LYS A 3 3.29 -6.02 -1.55
C LYS A 3 3.26 -5.08 -0.34
N LEU A 4 2.32 -4.15 -0.34
CA LEU A 4 2.04 -3.18 0.72
C LEU A 4 0.60 -3.32 1.29
N PHE A 5 -0.29 -4.06 0.63
CA PHE A 5 -1.62 -4.42 1.16
C PHE A 5 -1.59 -5.78 1.85
N GLY A 6 -2.18 -5.87 3.05
CA GLY A 6 -2.20 -7.10 3.84
C GLY A 6 -0.79 -7.55 4.28
N ASP A 7 -0.40 -8.76 3.89
CA ASP A 7 0.91 -9.33 4.21
C ASP A 7 2.02 -8.61 3.42
N ILE A 8 2.68 -7.66 4.09
CA ILE A 8 3.75 -6.86 3.52
C ILE A 8 4.89 -7.77 3.05
N ASN A 9 5.29 -7.63 1.79
CA ASN A 9 6.42 -8.34 1.23
C ASN A 9 7.25 -7.40 0.36
N ILE A 10 8.44 -7.07 0.83
CA ILE A 10 9.43 -6.30 0.07
C ILE A 10 10.60 -7.24 -0.16
N PRO A 11 10.75 -7.81 -1.37
CA PRO A 11 11.93 -8.61 -1.66
C PRO A 11 13.16 -7.70 -1.46
N ALA A 12 14.15 -8.16 -0.73
CA ALA A 12 15.39 -7.41 -0.48
C ALA A 12 16.50 -8.41 -0.16
N LYS A 13 17.75 -8.06 -0.46
CA LYS A 13 18.93 -8.88 -0.13
C LYS A 13 19.07 -9.14 1.38
N SER A 14 18.55 -8.22 2.19
CA SER A 14 18.53 -8.31 3.65
C SER A 14 17.35 -7.50 4.19
N TYR A 15 16.89 -7.80 5.41
CA TYR A 15 15.76 -7.12 6.03
C TYR A 15 15.97 -5.60 6.14
N LEU A 16 14.96 -4.85 5.72
CA LEU A 16 14.85 -3.42 5.93
C LEU A 16 14.46 -3.14 7.39
N THR A 17 15.02 -2.08 7.98
CA THR A 17 14.61 -1.60 9.30
C THR A 17 13.23 -0.93 9.23
N LYS A 18 12.55 -0.76 10.36
CA LYS A 18 11.24 -0.07 10.40
C LYS A 18 11.23 1.26 9.65
N ASN A 19 12.24 2.11 9.85
CA ASN A 19 12.33 3.42 9.21
C ASN A 19 12.64 3.33 7.72
N GLU A 20 13.46 2.34 7.32
CA GLU A 20 13.72 2.06 5.91
C GLU A 20 12.45 1.59 5.19
N ILE A 21 11.66 0.72 5.81
CA ILE A 21 10.37 0.26 5.25
C ILE A 21 9.38 1.43 5.17
N ILE A 22 9.30 2.29 6.19
CA ILE A 22 8.44 3.50 6.16
C ILE A 22 8.82 4.42 5.01
N LEU A 23 10.10 4.82 4.91
CA LEU A 23 10.55 5.72 3.86
C LEU A 23 10.32 5.10 2.48
N PHE A 24 10.70 3.82 2.32
CA PHE A 24 10.59 3.17 1.03
C PHE A 24 9.12 3.06 0.59
N SER A 25 8.24 2.61 1.47
CA SER A 25 6.80 2.49 1.17
C SER A 25 6.16 3.85 0.90
N TYR A 26 6.58 4.90 1.61
CA TYR A 26 6.14 6.27 1.34
C TYR A 26 6.50 6.70 -0.08
N LEU A 27 7.76 6.52 -0.47
CA LEU A 27 8.25 6.90 -1.80
C LEU A 27 7.55 6.08 -2.90
N LEU A 28 7.27 4.80 -2.67
CA LEU A 28 6.48 3.98 -3.58
C LEU A 28 5.06 4.54 -3.76
N SER A 29 4.39 4.94 -2.68
CA SER A 29 3.03 5.51 -2.75
C SER A 29 2.95 6.82 -3.54
N LYS A 30 4.03 7.60 -3.60
CA LYS A 30 4.05 8.92 -4.24
C LYS A 30 4.20 8.85 -5.76
N LYS A 31 4.81 7.78 -6.30
CA LYS A 31 5.13 7.56 -7.73
C LYS A 31 5.91 8.68 -8.44
N THR A 32 6.20 9.79 -7.76
CA THR A 32 6.74 11.04 -8.30
C THR A 32 7.86 11.56 -7.41
N LYS A 33 8.48 12.69 -7.81
CA LYS A 33 9.52 13.33 -7.01
C LYS A 33 8.95 13.79 -5.67
N THR A 34 9.63 13.40 -4.59
CA THR A 34 9.24 13.71 -3.21
C THR A 34 10.23 14.70 -2.61
N TYR A 35 9.77 15.77 -1.95
CA TYR A 35 10.66 16.72 -1.30
C TYR A 35 11.15 16.22 0.07
N PHE A 36 12.37 16.60 0.47
CA PHE A 36 12.89 16.25 1.80
C PHE A 36 11.99 16.73 2.94
N SER A 37 11.39 17.92 2.82
CA SER A 37 10.46 18.47 3.80
C SER A 37 9.21 17.61 4.01
N GLU A 38 8.77 16.87 3.00
CA GLU A 38 7.67 15.92 3.16
C GLU A 38 8.09 14.69 3.98
N ILE A 39 9.34 14.27 3.86
CA ILE A 39 9.88 13.08 4.53
C ILE A 39 10.12 13.35 6.01
N GLU A 40 10.52 14.57 6.38
CA GLU A 40 10.71 14.99 7.77
C GLU A 40 9.43 14.73 8.60
N SER A 41 8.26 14.97 8.00
CA SER A 41 6.95 14.73 8.63
C SER A 41 6.61 13.25 8.86
N LEU A 42 7.36 12.30 8.28
CA LEU A 42 7.14 10.86 8.47
C LEU A 42 7.74 10.33 9.77
N PHE A 43 8.75 11.04 10.29
CA PHE A 43 9.62 10.57 11.36
C PHE A 43 9.49 11.45 12.61
N LEU A 44 8.27 11.90 12.91
CA LEU A 44 7.99 12.84 14.02
C LEU A 44 8.51 12.37 15.39
N ASP A 45 8.66 11.06 15.60
CA ASP A 45 9.16 10.48 16.85
C ASP A 45 10.70 10.52 16.97
N ILE A 46 11.40 10.96 15.93
CA ILE A 46 12.85 11.03 15.88
C ILE A 46 13.25 12.49 16.04
N LYS A 47 13.96 12.79 17.15
CA LYS A 47 14.57 14.12 17.33
C LYS A 47 15.53 14.38 16.17
N GLU A 48 15.29 15.48 15.46
CA GLU A 48 16.12 16.00 14.37
C GLU A 48 16.26 15.06 13.17
N VAL A 49 15.18 14.89 12.42
CA VAL A 49 15.24 14.32 11.07
C VAL A 49 15.71 15.42 10.13
N ASP A 50 16.95 15.31 9.66
CA ASP A 50 17.55 16.23 8.70
C ASP A 50 17.83 15.52 7.36
N GLN A 51 18.28 16.30 6.37
CA GLN A 51 18.63 15.75 5.05
C GLN A 51 19.75 14.69 5.14
N LYS A 52 20.67 14.82 6.10
CA LYS A 52 21.77 13.87 6.30
C LYS A 52 21.26 12.51 6.77
N TYR A 53 20.31 12.52 7.69
CA TYR A 53 19.62 11.33 8.17
C TYR A 53 18.89 10.62 7.04
N VAL A 54 18.08 11.35 6.27
CA VAL A 54 17.33 10.79 5.13
C VAL A 54 18.29 10.22 4.08
N ARG A 55 19.38 10.93 3.75
CA ARG A 55 20.43 10.43 2.84
C ARG A 55 21.02 9.11 3.32
N ARG A 56 21.30 8.97 4.61
CA ARG A 56 21.83 7.73 5.20
C ARG A 56 20.83 6.58 5.08
N ILE A 57 19.55 6.81 5.38
CA ILE A 57 18.51 5.78 5.20
C ILE A 57 18.43 5.35 3.75
N VAL A 58 18.38 6.29 2.80
CA VAL A 58 18.30 5.98 1.37
C VAL A 58 19.51 5.17 0.90
N GLN A 59 20.71 5.53 1.31
CA GLN A 59 21.92 4.76 1.01
C GLN A 59 21.83 3.32 1.54
N ASN A 60 21.29 3.13 2.74
CA ASN A 60 21.08 1.80 3.30
C ASN A 60 20.02 1.02 2.51
N ILE A 61 18.89 1.64 2.15
CA ILE A 61 17.86 1.01 1.32
C ILE A 61 18.48 0.54 -0.01
N ASN A 62 19.21 1.41 -0.72
CA ASN A 62 19.82 1.07 -2.01
C ASN A 62 20.80 -0.12 -1.91
N LYS A 63 21.56 -0.24 -0.82
CA LYS A 63 22.42 -1.41 -0.58
C LYS A 63 21.63 -2.71 -0.45
N LYS A 64 20.40 -2.63 0.05
CA LYS A 64 19.53 -3.78 0.35
C LYS A 64 18.57 -4.15 -0.78
N LEU A 65 18.14 -3.19 -1.61
CA LEU A 65 17.21 -3.43 -2.72
C LEU A 65 17.80 -4.33 -3.81
N GLY A 66 19.12 -4.29 -4.04
CA GLY A 66 19.72 -5.07 -5.13
C GLY A 66 19.14 -4.68 -6.49
N ASN A 67 18.63 -5.66 -7.25
CA ASN A 67 18.13 -5.44 -8.62
C ASN A 67 16.68 -4.93 -8.67
N ILE A 68 16.03 -4.79 -7.52
CA ILE A 68 14.60 -4.46 -7.41
C ILE A 68 14.33 -3.01 -7.79
N GLY A 69 15.30 -2.14 -7.56
CA GLY A 69 15.18 -0.73 -7.86
C GLY A 69 16.25 0.08 -7.18
N TYR A 70 16.18 1.38 -7.42
CA TYR A 70 17.11 2.35 -6.88
C TYR A 70 16.38 3.63 -6.50
N ILE A 71 16.85 4.26 -5.43
CA ILE A 71 16.35 5.54 -4.93
C ILE A 71 17.41 6.61 -5.22
N TYR A 72 17.07 7.55 -6.08
CA TYR A 72 17.92 8.68 -6.43
C TYR A 72 17.66 9.85 -5.50
N ILE A 73 18.76 10.43 -5.01
CA ILE A 73 18.73 11.69 -4.28
C ILE A 73 19.21 12.79 -5.21
N GLU A 74 18.31 13.71 -5.54
CA GLU A 74 18.62 14.97 -6.18
C GLU A 74 18.74 16.06 -5.10
N ARG A 75 19.10 17.30 -5.48
CA ARG A 75 19.40 18.40 -4.54
C ARG A 75 18.42 18.50 -3.35
N LYS A 76 17.12 18.60 -3.64
CA LYS A 76 16.04 18.77 -2.63
C LYS A 76 14.93 17.72 -2.77
N THR A 77 15.13 16.72 -3.62
CA THR A 77 14.10 15.78 -4.02
C THR A 77 14.64 14.35 -4.04
N ILE A 78 13.74 13.41 -3.85
CA ILE A 78 13.99 11.98 -3.92
C ILE A 78 13.09 11.38 -5.00
N LYS A 79 13.67 10.54 -5.85
CA LYS A 79 12.95 9.81 -6.91
C LYS A 79 13.21 8.31 -6.76
N THR A 80 12.20 7.50 -7.03
CA THR A 80 12.30 6.05 -7.08
C THR A 80 12.27 5.55 -8.52
N GLU A 81 13.05 4.52 -8.80
CA GLU A 81 12.98 3.71 -10.01
C GLU A 81 12.93 2.25 -9.58
N ILE A 82 11.86 1.55 -9.93
CA ILE A 82 11.58 0.19 -9.46
C ILE A 82 11.38 -0.71 -10.67
N ASN A 83 12.10 -1.82 -10.68
CA ASN A 83 12.17 -2.79 -11.78
C ASN A 83 11.18 -3.95 -11.58
N CYS A 84 10.23 -3.80 -10.68
CA CYS A 84 9.21 -4.82 -10.42
C CYS A 84 7.86 -4.19 -10.12
N ASP A 85 6.83 -5.00 -10.27
CA ASP A 85 5.47 -4.62 -9.89
C ASP A 85 5.36 -4.23 -8.42
N VAL A 86 4.55 -3.20 -8.16
CA VAL A 86 4.14 -2.78 -6.83
C VAL A 86 2.61 -2.83 -6.78
N ASP A 87 2.06 -3.52 -5.78
CA ASP A 87 0.62 -3.73 -5.65
C ASP A 87 -0.19 -2.42 -5.58
N ILE A 88 0.28 -1.40 -4.85
CA ILE A 88 -0.36 -0.08 -4.80
C ILE A 88 -0.43 0.58 -6.18
N TRP A 89 0.53 0.30 -7.05
CA TRP A 89 0.53 0.87 -8.40
C TRP A 89 -0.53 0.22 -9.27
N LYS A 90 -0.57 -1.11 -9.26
CA LYS A 90 -1.59 -1.90 -9.96
C LYS A 90 -2.99 -1.60 -9.43
N PHE A 91 -3.14 -1.51 -8.12
CA PHE A 91 -4.41 -1.19 -7.48
C PHE A 91 -4.99 0.14 -7.97
N GLU A 92 -4.18 1.20 -7.98
CA GLU A 92 -4.63 2.51 -8.48
C GLU A 92 -4.96 2.52 -9.97
N GLU A 93 -4.28 1.69 -10.77
CA GLU A 93 -4.60 1.50 -12.19
C GLU A 93 -5.94 0.79 -12.38
N LEU A 94 -6.18 -0.31 -11.66
CA LEU A 94 -7.46 -1.01 -11.66
C LEU A 94 -8.62 -0.09 -11.26
N LEU A 95 -8.41 0.78 -10.25
CA LEU A 95 -9.41 1.78 -9.85
C LEU A 95 -9.70 2.79 -10.96
N LYS A 96 -8.69 3.27 -11.68
CA LYS A 96 -8.86 4.22 -12.79
C LYS A 96 -9.61 3.59 -13.97
N ASN A 97 -9.31 2.34 -14.26
CA ASN A 97 -9.92 1.59 -15.36
C ASN A 97 -11.31 1.04 -15.01
N LYS A 98 -11.77 1.22 -13.76
CA LYS A 98 -13.03 0.65 -13.24
C LYS A 98 -13.09 -0.86 -13.47
N SER A 99 -11.95 -1.53 -13.23
CA SER A 99 -11.81 -2.97 -13.34
C SER A 99 -12.82 -3.72 -12.48
N ASP A 100 -12.98 -5.00 -12.79
CA ASP A 100 -13.83 -5.88 -12.01
C ASP A 100 -13.37 -5.97 -10.55
N ILE A 101 -14.31 -6.09 -9.64
CA ILE A 101 -14.03 -6.13 -8.20
C ILE A 101 -13.15 -7.33 -7.83
N SER A 102 -13.26 -8.45 -8.53
CA SER A 102 -12.48 -9.66 -8.29
C SER A 102 -11.00 -9.42 -8.56
N GLU A 103 -10.66 -8.61 -9.58
CA GLU A 103 -9.29 -8.16 -9.86
C GLU A 103 -8.78 -7.21 -8.77
N ILE A 104 -9.62 -6.24 -8.39
CA ILE A 104 -9.30 -5.26 -7.34
C ILE A 104 -8.98 -5.97 -6.02
N LEU A 105 -9.83 -6.92 -5.60
CA LEU A 105 -9.64 -7.72 -4.38
C LEU A 105 -8.55 -8.80 -4.53
N GLY A 106 -8.18 -9.16 -5.76
CA GLY A 106 -6.99 -9.96 -6.04
C GLY A 106 -5.70 -9.24 -5.64
N ILE A 107 -5.67 -7.91 -5.78
CA ILE A 107 -4.55 -7.06 -5.37
C ILE A 107 -4.69 -6.58 -3.91
N TYR A 108 -5.87 -6.11 -3.51
CA TYR A 108 -6.14 -5.64 -2.15
C TYR A 108 -6.47 -6.82 -1.24
N THR A 109 -5.44 -7.42 -0.64
CA THR A 109 -5.59 -8.60 0.23
C THR A 109 -5.82 -8.26 1.71
N GLY A 110 -5.75 -6.98 2.07
CA GLY A 110 -5.93 -6.50 3.44
C GLY A 110 -5.55 -5.03 3.58
N PRO A 111 -5.56 -4.49 4.81
CA PRO A 111 -5.27 -3.08 5.05
C PRO A 111 -3.89 -2.67 4.51
N PHE A 112 -3.75 -1.41 4.07
CA PHE A 112 -2.45 -0.86 3.71
C PHE A 112 -1.54 -0.82 4.94
N PHE A 113 -0.40 -1.50 4.82
CA PHE A 113 0.72 -1.42 5.75
C PHE A 113 0.31 -1.62 7.24
N PRO A 114 -0.31 -2.76 7.59
CA PRO A 114 -1.06 -2.92 8.85
C PRO A 114 -0.16 -2.84 10.09
N SER A 115 1.07 -3.35 10.02
CA SER A 115 1.99 -3.45 11.16
C SER A 115 2.73 -2.15 11.50
N ILE A 116 2.48 -1.07 10.75
CA ILE A 116 3.23 0.18 10.89
C ILE A 116 2.31 1.27 11.40
N ASN A 117 2.63 1.71 12.61
CA ASN A 117 1.94 2.81 13.26
C ASN A 117 2.70 4.12 13.01
N CYS A 118 2.30 4.86 11.97
CA CYS A 118 2.69 6.25 11.76
C CYS A 118 1.52 7.02 11.14
N ILE A 119 1.48 8.34 11.34
CA ILE A 119 0.35 9.20 10.94
C ILE A 119 0.02 9.04 9.46
N TRP A 120 1.04 9.05 8.59
CA TRP A 120 0.84 8.89 7.16
C TRP A 120 0.26 7.51 6.80
N ALA A 121 0.83 6.41 7.31
CA ALA A 121 0.36 5.07 7.01
C ALA A 121 -1.09 4.87 7.49
N ASN A 122 -1.44 5.39 8.67
CA ASN A 122 -2.80 5.35 9.20
C ASN A 122 -3.78 6.11 8.29
N LYS A 123 -3.40 7.30 7.79
CA LYS A 123 -4.22 8.06 6.83
C LYS A 123 -4.42 7.31 5.52
N MET A 124 -3.36 6.72 4.95
CA MET A 124 -3.45 5.94 3.71
C MET A 124 -4.31 4.70 3.90
N ARG A 125 -4.19 4.01 5.04
CA ARG A 125 -5.00 2.84 5.38
C ARG A 125 -6.48 3.19 5.41
N MET A 126 -6.85 4.27 6.10
CA MET A 126 -8.24 4.76 6.12
C MET A 126 -8.73 5.16 4.73
N TYR A 127 -7.88 5.80 3.93
CA TYR A 127 -8.23 6.22 2.58
C TYR A 127 -8.58 5.01 1.68
N TYR A 128 -7.68 4.03 1.58
CA TYR A 128 -7.92 2.86 0.74
C TYR A 128 -9.04 1.97 1.27
N GLN A 129 -9.17 1.83 2.60
CA GLN A 129 -10.27 1.09 3.20
C GLN A 129 -11.64 1.72 2.85
N LYS A 130 -11.75 3.05 2.86
CA LYS A 130 -12.99 3.74 2.44
C LYS A 130 -13.33 3.50 0.97
N ILE A 131 -12.33 3.54 0.09
CA ILE A 131 -12.52 3.25 -1.34
C ILE A 131 -13.02 1.82 -1.52
N ILE A 132 -12.31 0.85 -0.94
CA ILE A 132 -12.64 -0.57 -1.09
C ILE A 132 -14.00 -0.90 -0.50
N LYS A 133 -14.32 -0.33 0.67
CA LYS A 133 -15.65 -0.50 1.28
C LYS A 133 -16.76 -0.02 0.33
N LYS A 134 -16.61 1.17 -0.28
CA LYS A 134 -17.59 1.68 -1.24
C LYS A 134 -17.74 0.80 -2.48
N ILE A 135 -16.64 0.23 -2.98
CA ILE A 135 -16.66 -0.68 -4.13
C ILE A 135 -17.40 -1.97 -3.78
N VAL A 136 -17.10 -2.55 -2.62
CA VAL A 136 -17.77 -3.74 -2.09
C VAL A 136 -19.25 -3.48 -1.87
N GLU A 137 -19.63 -2.40 -1.17
CA GLU A 137 -21.04 -2.04 -0.92
C GLU A 137 -21.85 -1.90 -2.23
N ASN A 138 -21.24 -1.34 -3.28
CA ASN A 138 -21.91 -1.24 -4.58
C ASN A 138 -22.04 -2.60 -5.28
N TYR A 139 -21.03 -3.46 -5.14
CA TYR A 139 -21.06 -4.79 -5.72
C TYR A 139 -22.08 -5.70 -5.04
N LEU A 140 -22.23 -5.60 -3.71
CA LEU A 140 -23.20 -6.38 -2.93
C LEU A 140 -24.66 -6.03 -3.23
N LYS A 141 -24.93 -4.92 -3.92
CA LYS A 141 -26.28 -4.55 -4.38
C LYS A 141 -26.71 -5.28 -5.67
N LYS A 142 -25.83 -6.07 -6.27
CA LYS A 142 -26.15 -6.86 -7.47
C LYS A 142 -27.02 -8.05 -7.09
N GLU A 143 -27.98 -8.39 -7.95
CA GLU A 143 -28.88 -9.55 -7.75
C GLU A 143 -28.15 -10.90 -7.77
N HIS A 144 -27.02 -10.98 -8.47
CA HIS A 144 -26.17 -12.16 -8.53
C HIS A 144 -24.74 -11.82 -8.16
N ILE A 145 -24.27 -12.42 -7.07
CA ILE A 145 -22.91 -12.27 -6.56
C ILE A 145 -22.14 -13.56 -6.84
N ASP A 146 -21.02 -13.43 -7.53
CA ASP A 146 -20.08 -14.53 -7.71
C ASP A 146 -19.46 -14.97 -6.37
N ILE A 147 -19.47 -16.29 -6.12
CA ILE A 147 -19.02 -16.91 -4.86
C ILE A 147 -17.51 -16.70 -4.65
N GLU A 148 -16.69 -16.79 -5.72
CA GLU A 148 -15.24 -16.57 -5.60
C GLU A 148 -14.94 -15.15 -5.12
N THR A 149 -15.66 -14.18 -5.68
CA THR A 149 -15.58 -12.77 -5.29
C THR A 149 -16.07 -12.56 -3.86
N LEU A 150 -17.14 -13.25 -3.45
CA LEU A 150 -17.63 -13.20 -2.07
C LEU A 150 -16.56 -13.67 -1.06
N TYR A 151 -15.85 -14.76 -1.34
CA TYR A 151 -14.73 -15.20 -0.48
C TYR A 151 -13.62 -14.15 -0.39
N LYS A 152 -13.30 -13.48 -1.50
CA LYS A 152 -12.31 -12.38 -1.50
C LYS A 152 -12.79 -11.19 -0.66
N ILE A 153 -14.08 -10.88 -0.69
CA ILE A 153 -14.70 -9.84 0.16
C ILE A 153 -14.57 -10.21 1.63
N LEU A 154 -15.01 -11.42 2.02
CA LEU A 154 -14.98 -11.89 3.40
C LEU A 154 -13.57 -11.97 3.98
N ARG A 155 -12.55 -12.23 3.15
CA ARG A 155 -11.16 -12.16 3.58
C ARG A 155 -10.74 -10.74 4.00
N VAL A 156 -11.25 -9.72 3.31
CA VAL A 156 -10.90 -8.31 3.55
C VAL A 156 -11.78 -7.68 4.64
N PHE A 157 -13.05 -8.07 4.68
CA PHE A 157 -14.08 -7.61 5.61
C PHE A 157 -14.77 -8.81 6.27
N PRO A 158 -14.09 -9.50 7.21
CA PRO A 158 -14.65 -10.67 7.87
C PRO A 158 -15.89 -10.36 8.72
N GLU A 159 -16.10 -9.08 9.06
CA GLU A 159 -17.27 -8.61 9.78
C GLU A 159 -18.57 -8.62 8.97
N LEU A 160 -18.48 -8.64 7.63
CA LEU A 160 -19.64 -8.78 6.76
C LEU A 160 -20.11 -10.24 6.89
N SER A 161 -20.97 -10.52 7.85
CA SER A 161 -21.46 -11.88 8.07
C SER A 161 -22.21 -12.40 6.84
N THR A 162 -22.06 -13.70 6.53
CA THR A 162 -22.80 -14.34 5.43
C THR A 162 -24.32 -14.27 5.59
N SER A 163 -24.81 -14.09 6.81
CA SER A 163 -26.24 -13.93 7.14
C SER A 163 -26.86 -12.63 6.60
N GLU A 164 -26.09 -11.56 6.40
CA GLU A 164 -26.58 -10.31 5.80
C GLU A 164 -26.53 -10.31 4.26
N LEU A 165 -25.87 -11.31 3.67
CA LEU A 165 -25.59 -11.40 2.23
C LEU A 165 -26.33 -12.54 1.51
N LEU A 166 -27.03 -13.39 2.28
CA LEU A 166 -27.79 -14.54 1.82
C LEU A 166 -29.24 -14.46 2.30
N GLU A 167 -29.88 -13.28 2.20
CA GLU A 167 -31.35 -13.28 2.18
C GLU A 167 -31.79 -13.95 0.88
N GLU A 168 -32.12 -15.24 0.97
CA GLU A 168 -32.76 -15.97 -0.12
C GLU A 168 -34.04 -15.23 -0.53
N PRO A 169 -34.28 -14.99 -1.83
CA PRO A 169 -35.58 -14.51 -2.27
C PRO A 169 -36.62 -15.59 -1.94
N ILE A 170 -37.57 -15.24 -1.07
CA ILE A 170 -38.76 -16.04 -0.77
C ILE A 170 -39.63 -16.15 -2.03
#